data_AF-A0ABD2PQK8-F1
#
_entry.id   AF-A0ABD2PQK8-F1
#
_cell.length_a   1.000
_cell.length_b   1.000
_cell.length_c   1.000
_cell.angle_alpha   90.00
_cell.angle_beta   90.00
_cell.angle_gamma   90.00
#
_symmetry.space_group_name_H-M   'P 1'
#
loop_
_entity.id
_entity.type
_entity.pdbx_description
1 polymer ?
#
loop_
_entity_poly.entity_id
_entity_poly.type
_entity_poly.pdbx_seq_one_letter_code
_entity_poly.pdbx_strand_id
1 'polypeptide(L)'
;MRLILLLLQLLALLPFHESRASVKSRERALFEKLTKQYKNYGTLGRPINRTHTKIEVHFSLQLIQVLQLNANQQTLSSAVWFNY
;
A
#
# COMPACT_ATOMS: atom_id res chain seq x y z
N MET A 1 -8.56 -41.27 -41.52
CA MET A 1 -8.00 -41.37 -40.15
C MET A 1 -6.64 -40.65 -39.98
N ARG A 2 -5.70 -40.70 -40.95
CA ARG A 2 -4.40 -39.99 -40.84
C ARG A 2 -4.48 -38.46 -40.72
N LEU A 3 -5.45 -37.82 -41.38
CA LEU A 3 -5.63 -36.37 -41.32
C LEU A 3 -5.98 -35.86 -39.91
N ILE A 4 -6.82 -36.63 -39.19
CA ILE A 4 -7.23 -36.32 -37.81
C ILE A 4 -6.04 -36.43 -36.85
N LEU A 5 -5.17 -37.41 -37.05
CA LEU A 5 -3.95 -37.59 -36.24
C LEU A 5 -2.97 -36.42 -36.42
N LEU A 6 -2.81 -35.92 -37.65
CA LEU A 6 -1.95 -34.75 -37.92
C LEU A 6 -2.51 -33.48 -37.28
N LEU A 7 -3.83 -33.31 -37.30
CA LEU A 7 -4.51 -32.17 -36.68
C LEU A 7 -4.37 -32.19 -35.14
N LEU A 8 -4.40 -33.40 -34.55
CA LEU A 8 -4.18 -33.58 -33.11
C LEU A 8 -2.72 -33.29 -32.71
N GLN A 9 -1.76 -33.68 -33.54
CA GLN A 9 -0.34 -33.38 -33.32
C GLN A 9 -0.02 -31.89 -33.47
N LEU A 10 -0.68 -31.19 -34.40
CA LEU A 10 -0.56 -29.74 -34.56
C LEU A 10 -1.11 -28.98 -33.34
N LEU A 11 -2.21 -29.46 -32.76
CA LEU A 11 -2.81 -28.86 -31.57
C LEU A 11 -1.90 -29.00 -30.33
N ALA A 12 -1.14 -30.10 -30.23
CA ALA A 12 -0.23 -30.36 -29.13
C ALA A 12 1.06 -29.51 -29.17
N LEU A 13 1.36 -28.86 -30.29
CA LEU A 13 2.50 -27.94 -30.44
C LEU A 13 2.17 -26.50 -30.03
N LEU A 14 0.91 -26.19 -29.73
CA LEU A 14 0.56 -24.88 -29.18
C LEU A 14 1.11 -24.80 -27.75
N PRO A 15 1.96 -23.79 -27.43
CA PRO A 15 2.42 -23.60 -26.07
C PRO A 15 1.21 -23.25 -25.22
N PHE A 16 0.75 -24.21 -24.42
CA PHE A 16 -0.25 -23.97 -23.39
C PHE A 16 0.40 -23.10 -22.33
N HIS A 17 0.29 -21.79 -22.49
CA HIS A 17 0.76 -20.85 -21.49
C HIS A 17 -0.20 -20.96 -20.30
N GLU A 18 0.15 -21.82 -19.34
CA GLU A 18 -0.51 -21.80 -18.04
C GLU A 18 -0.26 -20.42 -17.42
N SER A 19 -1.24 -19.54 -17.54
CA SER A 19 -1.35 -18.37 -16.69
C SER A 19 -1.51 -18.89 -15.26
N ARG A 20 -0.39 -19.11 -14.57
CA ARG A 20 -0.40 -19.31 -13.12
C ARG A 20 -0.93 -18.02 -12.53
N ALA A 21 -2.24 -18.00 -12.26
CA ALA A 21 -2.85 -16.97 -11.46
C ALA A 21 -2.12 -16.99 -10.10
N SER A 22 -1.22 -16.02 -9.92
CA SER A 22 -0.56 -15.78 -8.64
C SER A 22 -1.67 -15.53 -7.62
N VAL A 23 -1.88 -16.50 -6.73
CA VAL A 23 -2.85 -16.39 -5.64
C VAL A 23 -2.35 -15.26 -4.75
N LYS A 24 -2.90 -14.06 -4.95
CA LYS A 24 -2.52 -12.91 -4.15
C LYS A 24 -2.82 -13.22 -2.68
N SER A 25 -1.86 -12.92 -1.81
CA SER A 25 -2.10 -12.89 -0.37
C SER A 25 -3.36 -12.08 -0.08
N ARG A 26 -4.21 -12.58 0.82
CA ARG A 26 -5.43 -11.88 1.26
C ARG A 26 -5.13 -10.46 1.74
N GLU A 27 -3.99 -10.27 2.42
CA GLU A 27 -3.52 -8.97 2.88
C GLU A 27 -3.23 -8.03 1.71
N ARG A 28 -2.58 -8.55 0.66
CA ARG A 28 -2.27 -7.76 -0.53
C ARG A 28 -3.54 -7.34 -1.25
N ALA A 29 -4.53 -8.23 -1.37
CA ALA A 29 -5.82 -7.92 -1.96
C ALA A 29 -6.58 -6.85 -1.15
N LEU A 30 -6.55 -6.93 0.18
CA LEU A 30 -7.16 -5.93 1.06
C LEU A 30 -6.48 -4.57 0.92
N PHE A 31 -5.14 -4.54 0.94
CA PHE A 31 -4.37 -3.32 0.78
C PHE A 31 -4.68 -2.61 -0.55
N GLU A 32 -4.71 -3.37 -1.65
CA GLU A 32 -5.05 -2.85 -2.97
C GLU A 32 -6.47 -2.27 -3.00
N LYS A 33 -7.43 -2.94 -2.36
CA LYS A 33 -8.82 -2.46 -2.25
C LYS A 33 -8.90 -1.13 -1.48
N LEU A 34 -8.29 -1.05 -0.29
CA LEU A 34 -8.31 0.16 0.53
C LEU A 34 -7.62 1.33 -0.19
N THR A 35 -6.46 1.07 -0.79
CA THR A 35 -5.71 2.10 -1.55
C THR A 35 -6.52 2.63 -2.73
N LYS A 36 -7.21 1.74 -3.46
CA LYS A 36 -8.07 2.12 -4.58
C LYS A 36 -9.22 3.03 -4.13
N GLN A 37 -9.79 2.78 -2.94
CA GLN A 37 -10.83 3.66 -2.38
C GLN A 37 -10.28 5.06 -2.11
N TYR A 38 -9.14 5.19 -1.43
CA TYR A 38 -8.52 6.50 -1.19
C TYR A 38 -8.14 7.25 -2.47
N LYS A 39 -7.70 6.53 -3.52
CA LYS A 39 -7.44 7.16 -4.83
C LYS A 39 -8.70 7.71 -5.48
N ASN A 40 -9.82 7.02 -5.35
CA ASN A 40 -11.08 7.41 -6.00
C ASN A 40 -11.80 8.54 -5.25
N TYR A 41 -11.80 8.51 -3.92
CA TYR A 41 -12.48 9.50 -3.07
C TYR A 41 -11.60 10.71 -2.73
N GLY A 42 -10.31 10.64 -3.06
CA GLY A 42 -9.31 11.65 -2.70
C GLY A 42 -8.67 11.38 -1.35
N THR A 43 -7.42 11.81 -1.22
CA THR A 43 -6.64 11.74 0.04
C THR A 43 -6.71 13.03 0.84
N LEU A 44 -7.34 14.06 0.29
CA LEU A 44 -7.46 15.39 0.88
C LEU A 44 -8.80 15.48 1.62
N GLY A 45 -8.74 15.67 2.93
CA GLY A 45 -9.92 15.82 3.78
C GLY A 45 -9.90 14.89 4.98
N ARG A 46 -10.85 15.12 5.90
CA ARG A 46 -10.99 14.32 7.12
C ARG A 46 -11.62 12.96 6.76
N PRO A 47 -11.02 11.80 7.09
CA PRO A 47 -11.58 10.48 6.76
C PRO A 47 -12.78 10.15 7.68
N ILE A 48 -13.93 10.75 7.38
CA ILE A 48 -15.18 10.59 8.13
C ILE A 48 -16.34 10.21 7.20
N ASN A 49 -17.20 9.33 7.69
CA ASN A 49 -18.44 8.97 6.99
C ASN A 49 -19.58 9.96 7.28
N ARG A 50 -19.50 10.72 8.39
CA ARG A 50 -20.50 11.70 8.80
C ARG A 50 -19.82 13.01 9.19
N THR A 51 -20.37 14.13 8.74
CA THR A 51 -19.80 15.48 8.91
C THR A 51 -19.63 15.89 10.37
N HIS A 52 -20.51 15.41 11.26
CA HIS A 52 -20.47 15.75 12.69
C HIS A 52 -19.47 14.93 13.51
N THR A 53 -18.85 13.91 12.93
CA THR A 53 -17.87 13.06 13.62
C THR A 53 -16.54 13.80 13.77
N LYS A 54 -16.00 13.81 15.00
CA LYS A 54 -14.64 14.28 15.31
C LYS A 54 -13.64 13.13 15.12
N ILE A 55 -12.46 13.46 14.63
CA ILE A 55 -11.31 12.55 14.67
C ILE A 55 -10.44 12.98 15.83
N GLU A 56 -10.20 12.06 16.75
CA GLU A 56 -9.22 12.23 17.82
C GLU A 56 -7.89 11.67 17.33
N VAL A 57 -6.84 12.49 17.36
CA VAL A 57 -5.50 12.10 16.96
C VAL A 57 -4.67 11.94 18.23
N HIS A 58 -4.38 10.70 18.59
CA HIS A 58 -3.46 10.39 19.66
C HIS A 58 -2.03 10.44 19.12
N PHE A 59 -1.30 11.49 19.45
CA PHE A 59 0.10 11.63 19.04
C PHE A 59 1.03 11.41 20.23
N SER A 60 2.22 10.89 19.96
CA SER A 60 3.28 10.77 20.95
C SER A 60 4.61 11.22 20.37
N LEU A 61 5.41 11.86 21.22
CA LEU A 61 6.76 12.31 20.89
C LEU A 61 7.72 11.71 21.91
N GLN A 62 8.74 11.02 21.40
CA GLN A 62 9.76 10.40 22.22
C GLN A 62 11.10 11.01 21.83
N LEU A 63 11.73 11.73 22.77
CA LEU A 63 13.04 12.31 22.56
C LEU A 63 14.10 11.19 22.51
N ILE A 64 14.90 11.19 21.45
CA ILE A 64 16.03 10.26 21.31
C ILE A 64 17.29 10.94 21.85
N GLN A 65 17.62 12.10 21.27
CA GLN A 65 18.83 12.83 21.61
C GLN A 65 18.71 14.32 21.29
N VAL A 66 19.47 15.14 22.02
CA VAL A 66 19.72 16.54 21.69
C VAL A 66 20.96 16.61 20.79
N LEU A 67 20.81 17.21 19.62
CA LEU A 67 21.89 17.33 18.64
C LEU A 67 22.70 18.61 18.85
N GLN A 68 22.00 19.74 19.04
CA GLN A 68 22.65 21.03 19.17
C GLN A 68 21.75 22.02 19.90
N LEU A 69 22.36 22.81 20.79
CA LEU A 69 21.74 23.96 21.43
C LEU A 69 22.53 25.21 21.07
N ASN A 70 21.89 26.16 20.39
CA ASN A 70 22.47 27.47 20.11
C ASN A 70 21.73 28.54 20.92
N ALA A 71 22.33 28.95 22.04
CA ALA A 71 21.71 29.93 22.95
C ALA A 71 21.60 31.33 22.34
N ASN A 72 22.57 31.75 21.51
CA ASN A 72 22.55 33.06 20.86
C ASN A 72 21.40 33.19 19.85
N GLN A 73 21.03 32.08 19.22
CA GLN A 73 19.92 32.00 18.27
C GLN A 73 18.61 31.46 18.88
N GLN A 74 18.65 31.01 20.13
CA GLN A 74 17.55 30.33 20.83
C GLN A 74 16.99 29.11 20.07
N THR A 75 17.87 28.34 19.41
CA THR A 75 17.48 27.16 18.66
C THR A 75 17.96 25.86 19.32
N LEU A 76 17.07 24.87 19.36
CA LEU A 76 17.34 23.50 19.83
C LEU A 76 17.04 22.53 18.69
N SER A 77 18.07 21.83 18.25
CA SER A 77 17.95 20.71 17.30
C SER A 77 17.96 19.41 18.08
N SER A 78 16.92 18.60 17.92
CA SER A 78 16.80 17.29 18.58
C SER A 78 16.26 16.23 17.62
N ALA A 79 16.67 14.98 17.84
CA ALA A 79 16.11 13.84 17.14
C ALA A 79 14.99 13.25 18.00
N VAL A 80 13.83 13.04 17.38
CA VAL A 80 12.63 12.55 18.05
C VAL A 80 11.97 11.47 17.21
N TRP A 81 11.35 10.49 17.87
CA TRP A 81 10.33 9.65 17.24
C TRP A 81 8.99 10.35 17.37
N PHE A 82 8.30 10.51 16.25
CA PHE A 82 6.95 11.05 16.19
C PHE A 82 6.01 9.95 15.73
N ASN A 83 5.03 9.60 16.57
CA ASN A 83 4.00 8.62 16.23
C ASN A 83 2.64 9.32 16.21
N TYR A 84 1.86 9.03 15.17
CA TYR A 84 0.52 9.60 14.92
C TYR A 84 -0.38 8.57 14.22
#